data_AF-X1A1E5-F1
#
_entry.id   AF-X1A1E5-F1
#
_cell.length_a   1.000
_cell.length_b   1.000
_cell.length_c   1.000
_cell.angle_alpha   90.00
_cell.angle_beta   90.00
_cell.angle_gamma   90.00
#
_symmetry.space_group_name_H-M   'P 1'
#
loop_
_entity.id
_entity.type
_entity.pdbx_description
1 polymer ?
#
loop_
_entity_poly.entity_id
_entity_poly.type
_entity_poly.pdbx_seq_one_letter_code
_entity_poly.pdbx_strand_id
1 'polypeptide(L)'
;MVIQINRVQNISPNRYYDIGYDIDTLHKLWEQGERLDLSYYKKKFNSIYIKDFILEKKKILLLDWTHRKDNAGGVQTQFSYLKRVFPDAELVATKKLFGGKSYEEFLKKVDNYLINRYKENKNLFIIRDAETAGILDISKIPQVTTFGNPYKSIRKLAQKTHGIEIRPLSNWIDKTRENAKTTKKIAVSNYMAENIKRYGIKVDEVIPNCVDTDIFKPLNKKQELRKKYKIPDNKRVAIWVGIAEPELVKNFQMLLNLISCYQDIFWILVT
;
A
#
# COMPACT_ATOMS: atom_id res chain seq x y z
N MET A 1 -0.53 -6.41 12.42
CA MET A 1 0.49 -6.48 13.49
C MET A 1 1.73 -7.08 12.87
N VAL A 2 2.81 -6.31 12.73
CA VAL A 2 4.09 -6.82 12.21
C VAL A 2 5.05 -6.82 13.38
N ILE A 3 5.51 -8.00 13.79
CA ILE A 3 6.43 -8.19 14.91
C ILE A 3 7.80 -8.46 14.31
N GLN A 4 8.79 -7.63 14.64
CA GLN A 4 10.19 -7.90 14.36
C GLN A 4 10.80 -8.51 15.62
N ILE A 5 11.19 -9.77 15.54
CA ILE A 5 11.88 -10.48 16.62
C ILE A 5 13.38 -10.38 16.31
N ASN A 6 14.12 -9.57 17.08
CA ASN A 6 15.58 -9.57 17.00
C ASN A 6 16.13 -10.66 17.94
N ARG A 7 17.13 -11.39 17.45
CA ARG A 7 17.77 -12.54 18.12
C ARG A 7 18.34 -12.13 19.48
N VAL A 8 17.97 -12.85 20.53
CA VAL A 8 18.48 -12.68 21.89
C VAL A 8 19.96 -13.09 21.93
N GLN A 9 20.82 -12.19 22.40
CA GLN A 9 22.11 -12.59 22.99
C GLN A 9 21.83 -13.03 24.43
N ASN A 10 22.27 -14.25 24.77
CA ASN A 10 22.17 -14.86 26.09
C ASN A 10 22.74 -13.96 27.19
N ILE A 11 21.93 -13.11 27.82
CA ILE A 11 22.27 -12.49 29.09
C ILE A 11 20.98 -12.27 29.89
N SER A 12 20.76 -13.09 30.93
CA SER A 12 20.43 -12.60 32.29
C SER A 12 20.12 -13.76 33.26
N PRO A 13 20.92 -13.98 34.32
CA PRO A 13 20.68 -15.00 35.34
C PRO A 13 19.80 -14.47 36.49
N ASN A 14 18.75 -13.70 36.19
CA ASN A 14 18.01 -12.98 37.23
C ASN A 14 16.75 -13.76 37.70
N ARG A 15 16.79 -14.32 38.91
CA ARG A 15 15.76 -15.21 39.51
C ARG A 15 14.42 -14.54 39.92
N TYR A 16 14.20 -13.26 39.62
CA TYR A 16 13.10 -12.48 40.23
C TYR A 16 11.84 -12.25 39.39
N TYR A 17 11.67 -12.94 38.26
CA TYR A 17 10.41 -12.80 37.50
C TYR A 17 9.97 -14.17 37.04
N ASP A 18 9.17 -14.79 37.88
CA ASP A 18 8.40 -15.99 37.57
C ASP A 18 7.20 -15.56 36.72
N ILE A 19 7.46 -15.33 35.44
CA ILE A 19 6.38 -15.36 34.44
C ILE A 19 6.12 -16.85 34.25
N GLY A 20 5.00 -17.34 34.78
CA GLY A 20 4.66 -18.78 34.90
C GLY A 20 4.48 -19.54 33.57
N TYR A 21 5.05 -19.06 32.48
CA TYR A 21 5.13 -19.73 31.19
C TYR A 21 6.52 -19.51 30.61
N ASP A 22 7.20 -20.59 30.24
CA ASP A 22 8.41 -20.52 29.42
C ASP A 22 8.08 -20.09 27.98
N ILE A 23 9.11 -19.70 27.23
CA ILE A 23 8.97 -19.13 25.88
C ILE A 23 8.41 -20.14 24.86
N ASP A 24 8.67 -21.43 25.05
CA ASP A 24 8.18 -22.49 24.16
C ASP A 24 6.68 -22.74 24.40
N THR A 25 6.24 -22.61 25.65
CA THR A 25 4.82 -22.65 26.02
C THR A 25 4.05 -21.46 25.43
N LEU A 26 4.61 -20.24 25.49
CA LEU A 26 4.00 -19.07 24.84
C LEU A 26 3.92 -19.21 23.32
N HIS A 27 4.94 -19.80 22.69
CA HIS A 27 4.94 -20.08 21.25
C HIS A 27 3.86 -21.11 20.86
N LYS A 28 3.72 -22.19 21.63
CA LYS A 28 2.68 -23.21 21.42
C LYS A 28 1.27 -22.66 21.56
N LEU A 29 1.01 -21.86 22.60
CA LEU A 29 -0.31 -21.25 22.81
C LEU A 29 -0.68 -20.30 21.65
N TRP A 30 0.31 -19.60 21.10
CA TRP A 30 0.14 -18.77 19.92
C TRP A 30 -0.15 -19.59 18.64
N GLU A 31 0.59 -20.68 18.41
CA GLU A 31 0.32 -21.61 17.28
C GLU A 31 -1.06 -22.28 17.37
N GLN A 32 -1.55 -22.52 18.59
CA GLN A 32 -2.87 -23.10 18.85
C GLN A 32 -4.02 -22.10 18.72
N GLY A 33 -3.72 -20.83 18.42
CA GLY A 33 -4.73 -19.78 18.26
C GLY A 33 -5.43 -19.38 19.57
N GLU A 34 -4.88 -19.80 20.72
CA GLU A 34 -5.41 -19.41 22.01
C GLU A 34 -5.09 -17.94 22.27
N ARG A 35 -6.13 -17.16 22.59
CA ARG A 35 -5.97 -15.75 22.97
C ARG A 35 -5.45 -15.69 24.40
N LEU A 36 -4.18 -15.33 24.56
CA LEU A 36 -3.66 -14.88 25.85
C LEU A 36 -4.44 -13.64 26.32
N ASP A 37 -5.26 -13.80 27.35
CA ASP A 37 -5.97 -12.68 27.98
C ASP A 37 -5.00 -11.87 28.85
N LEU A 38 -4.40 -10.86 28.21
CA LEU A 38 -3.47 -9.93 28.87
C LEU A 38 -4.21 -8.72 29.49
N SER A 39 -5.55 -8.75 29.60
CA SER A 39 -6.35 -7.64 30.11
C SER A 39 -6.02 -7.28 31.56
N TYR A 40 -5.64 -8.27 32.37
CA TYR A 40 -5.15 -8.08 33.73
C TYR A 40 -3.90 -7.17 33.78
N TYR A 41 -2.98 -7.33 32.82
CA TYR A 41 -1.71 -6.60 32.80
C TYR A 41 -1.82 -5.21 32.14
N LYS A 42 -2.72 -5.05 31.17
CA LYS A 42 -3.01 -3.75 30.52
C LYS A 42 -3.62 -2.71 31.47
N LYS A 43 -4.38 -3.12 32.48
CA LYS A 43 -5.05 -2.18 33.41
C LYS A 43 -4.09 -1.43 34.33
N LYS A 44 -2.88 -1.94 34.54
CA LYS A 44 -1.96 -1.43 35.56
C LYS A 44 -0.69 -0.78 35.00
N PHE A 45 -0.37 -1.02 33.73
CA PHE A 45 0.85 -0.51 33.09
C PHE A 45 0.59 -0.12 31.63
N ASN A 46 1.12 1.03 31.19
CA ASN A 46 1.13 1.47 29.78
C ASN A 46 2.05 0.61 28.88
N SER A 47 2.67 -0.44 29.44
CA SER A 47 3.53 -1.42 28.78
C SER A 47 3.44 -2.77 29.50
N ILE A 48 3.46 -3.86 28.75
CA ILE A 48 3.62 -5.21 29.32
C ILE A 48 5.11 -5.53 29.26
N TYR A 49 5.74 -5.71 30.42
CA TYR A 49 7.10 -6.21 30.53
C TYR A 49 7.07 -7.74 30.40
N ILE A 50 7.23 -8.24 29.17
CA ILE A 50 7.85 -9.54 29.00
C ILE A 50 9.32 -9.25 29.22
N LYS A 51 9.91 -9.82 30.26
CA LYS A 51 11.31 -9.57 30.67
C LYS A 51 12.19 -9.58 29.41
N ASP A 52 12.72 -8.42 29.05
CA ASP A 52 13.56 -8.13 27.88
C ASP A 52 12.89 -7.80 26.52
N PHE A 53 11.56 -7.64 26.45
CA PHE A 53 10.88 -7.15 25.24
C PHE A 53 9.92 -5.99 25.54
N ILE A 54 10.29 -4.79 25.08
CA ILE A 54 9.37 -3.66 25.00
C ILE A 54 8.68 -3.73 23.64
N LEU A 55 7.40 -4.14 23.64
CA LEU A 55 6.54 -4.02 22.46
C LEU A 55 6.12 -2.56 22.31
N GLU A 56 6.97 -1.76 21.66
CA GLU A 56 6.62 -0.39 21.32
C GLU A 56 5.67 -0.36 20.13
N LYS A 57 4.45 0.15 20.38
CA LYS A 57 3.50 0.45 19.32
C LYS A 57 4.10 1.52 18.41
N LYS A 58 4.50 1.14 17.20
CA LYS A 58 5.03 2.09 16.20
C LYS A 58 3.98 3.14 15.86
N LYS A 59 4.42 4.40 15.74
CA LYS A 59 3.61 5.44 15.12
C LYS A 59 3.70 5.26 13.60
N ILE A 60 2.59 4.94 12.95
CA ILE A 60 2.59 4.66 11.50
C ILE A 60 2.21 5.93 10.74
N LEU A 61 2.99 6.27 9.71
CA LEU A 61 2.62 7.23 8.68
C LEU A 61 2.30 6.52 7.38
N LEU A 62 1.10 6.77 6.84
CA LEU A 62 0.68 6.35 5.51
C LEU A 62 0.89 7.53 4.57
N LEU A 63 1.94 7.47 3.74
CA LEU A 63 2.34 8.52 2.83
C LEU A 63 1.88 8.26 1.39
N ASP A 64 0.99 9.10 0.87
CA ASP A 64 0.56 9.07 -0.53
C ASP A 64 0.67 10.43 -1.23
N TRP A 65 0.38 10.45 -2.53
CA TRP A 65 0.40 11.68 -3.32
C TRP A 65 -0.75 12.63 -2.99
N THR A 66 -1.98 12.12 -2.97
CA THR A 66 -3.22 12.88 -2.77
C THR A 66 -4.25 12.08 -2.00
N HIS A 67 -4.46 12.36 -0.72
CA HIS A 67 -5.64 11.86 -0.01
C HIS A 67 -6.86 12.76 -0.22
N ARG A 68 -7.42 12.72 -1.42
CA ARG A 68 -8.71 13.34 -1.73
C ARG A 68 -9.81 12.29 -1.74
N LYS A 69 -10.84 12.47 -0.89
CA LYS A 69 -12.02 11.59 -0.88
C LYS A 69 -12.80 11.63 -2.20
N ASP A 70 -12.71 12.77 -2.89
CA ASP A 70 -13.35 13.08 -4.17
C ASP A 70 -12.54 12.62 -5.39
N ASN A 71 -11.29 12.18 -5.22
CA ASN A 71 -10.38 11.87 -6.33
C ASN A 71 -9.55 10.61 -6.03
N ALA A 72 -10.23 9.49 -5.83
CA ALA A 72 -9.65 8.23 -5.39
C ALA A 72 -9.08 7.43 -6.58
N GLY A 73 -7.76 7.46 -6.74
CA GLY A 73 -7.03 6.50 -7.56
C GLY A 73 -6.74 5.20 -6.80
N GLY A 74 -6.13 4.22 -7.48
CA GLY A 74 -5.83 2.90 -6.88
C GLY A 74 -4.96 2.98 -5.62
N VAL A 75 -3.98 3.90 -5.59
CA VAL A 75 -3.13 4.14 -4.42
C VAL A 75 -3.95 4.68 -3.25
N GLN A 76 -4.85 5.64 -3.48
CA GLN A 76 -5.72 6.19 -2.43
C GLN A 76 -6.63 5.12 -1.82
N THR A 77 -7.18 4.24 -2.67
CA THR A 77 -7.99 3.10 -2.23
C THR A 77 -7.15 2.14 -1.36
N GLN A 78 -5.94 1.80 -1.80
CA GLN A 78 -5.02 0.97 -1.04
C GLN A 78 -4.72 1.58 0.35
N PHE A 79 -4.42 2.88 0.41
CA PHE A 79 -4.08 3.56 1.66
C PHE A 79 -5.29 3.72 2.57
N SER A 80 -6.49 3.85 2.01
CA SER A 80 -7.75 3.82 2.78
C SER A 80 -7.97 2.47 3.45
N TYR A 81 -7.63 1.36 2.78
CA TYR A 81 -7.68 0.04 3.40
C TYR A 81 -6.61 -0.12 4.48
N LEU A 82 -5.38 0.32 4.23
CA LEU A 82 -4.33 0.33 5.25
C LEU A 82 -4.74 1.14 6.48
N LYS A 83 -5.47 2.25 6.31
CA LYS A 83 -6.01 3.04 7.42
C LYS A 83 -7.07 2.29 8.22
N ARG A 84 -7.82 1.34 7.63
CA ARG A 84 -8.73 0.46 8.38
C ARG A 84 -7.97 -0.60 9.17
N VAL A 85 -6.89 -1.14 8.59
CA VAL A 85 -6.00 -2.10 9.28
C VAL A 85 -5.20 -1.44 10.40
N PHE A 86 -4.80 -0.19 10.20
CA PHE A 86 -4.05 0.64 11.14
C PHE A 86 -4.85 1.90 11.48
N PRO A 87 -5.89 1.78 12.33
CA PRO A 87 -6.81 2.89 12.61
C PRO A 87 -6.12 4.12 13.22
N ASP A 88 -4.99 3.92 13.92
CA ASP A 88 -4.21 5.01 14.51
C ASP A 88 -3.15 5.61 13.58
N ALA A 89 -2.99 5.07 12.37
CA ALA A 89 -1.97 5.56 11.44
C ALA A 89 -2.30 6.97 10.97
N GLU A 90 -1.33 7.89 11.02
CA GLU A 90 -1.50 9.23 10.50
C GLU A 90 -1.33 9.20 8.97
N LEU A 91 -2.24 9.85 8.27
CA LEU A 91 -2.38 9.77 6.82
C LEU A 91 -1.93 11.10 6.21
N VAL A 92 -0.90 11.06 5.37
CA VAL A 92 -0.11 12.23 4.95
C VAL A 92 -0.20 12.42 3.45
N ALA A 93 -0.99 13.42 3.03
CA ALA A 93 -1.21 13.76 1.63
C ALA A 93 -0.13 14.74 1.17
N THR A 94 0.91 14.23 0.52
CA THR A 94 2.10 15.04 0.20
C THR A 94 1.77 16.27 -0.64
N LYS A 95 0.94 16.17 -1.70
CA LYS A 95 0.56 17.31 -2.55
C LYS A 95 -0.17 18.43 -1.81
N LYS A 96 -0.93 18.11 -0.76
CA LYS A 96 -1.66 19.11 0.04
C LYS A 96 -0.71 19.88 0.95
N LEU A 97 0.27 19.19 1.51
CA LEU A 97 1.19 19.75 2.50
C LEU A 97 2.34 20.49 1.82
N PHE A 98 2.75 20.03 0.65
CA PHE A 98 3.95 20.49 -0.01
C PHE A 98 3.57 20.89 -1.43
N GLY A 99 3.40 22.20 -1.66
CA GLY A 99 3.50 22.77 -3.01
C GLY A 99 4.96 22.81 -3.45
N GLY A 100 5.22 23.15 -4.71
CA GLY A 100 6.58 23.34 -5.20
C GLY A 100 6.57 24.00 -6.57
N LYS A 101 7.63 24.72 -6.91
CA LYS A 101 7.85 25.23 -8.26
C LYS A 101 8.29 24.11 -9.20
N SER A 102 8.89 23.04 -8.63
CA SER A 102 9.28 21.82 -9.35
C SER A 102 8.97 20.56 -8.56
N TYR A 103 8.93 19.41 -9.26
CA TYR A 103 8.71 18.11 -8.65
C TYR A 103 9.84 17.68 -7.70
N GLU A 104 11.09 18.03 -8.03
CA GLU A 104 12.23 17.79 -7.14
C GLU A 104 12.14 18.61 -5.84
N GLU A 105 11.76 19.89 -5.94
CA GLU A 105 11.58 20.75 -4.75
C GLU A 105 10.47 20.17 -3.86
N PHE A 106 9.38 19.71 -4.47
CA PHE A 106 8.30 19.01 -3.79
C PHE A 106 8.82 17.78 -3.02
N LEU A 107 9.54 16.87 -3.67
CA LEU A 107 10.07 15.67 -3.01
C LEU A 107 11.05 16.01 -1.89
N LYS A 108 11.90 17.03 -2.05
CA LYS A 108 12.82 17.49 -0.98
C LYS A 108 12.07 17.98 0.25
N LYS A 109 10.94 18.68 0.07
CA LYS A 109 10.08 19.12 1.19
C LYS A 109 9.46 17.93 1.91
N VAL A 110 8.98 16.93 1.17
CA VAL A 110 8.45 15.69 1.76
C VAL A 110 9.54 15.00 2.58
N ASP A 111 10.74 14.83 2.04
CA ASP A 111 11.83 14.15 2.75
C ASP A 111 12.26 14.89 4.01
N ASN A 112 12.41 16.22 3.94
CA ASN A 112 12.72 17.03 5.11
C ASN A 112 11.65 16.92 6.20
N TYR A 113 10.37 16.87 5.80
CA TYR A 113 9.27 16.60 6.73
C TYR A 113 9.47 15.23 7.41
N LEU A 114 9.69 14.16 6.65
CA LEU A 114 9.88 12.82 7.22
C LEU A 114 11.09 12.75 8.17
N ILE A 115 12.21 13.37 7.79
CA ILE A 115 13.42 13.47 8.61
C ILE A 115 13.11 14.17 9.93
N ASN A 116 12.40 15.30 9.90
CA ASN A 116 12.06 16.05 11.10
C ASN A 116 11.08 15.27 11.99
N ARG A 117 10.06 14.63 11.41
CA ARG A 117 9.13 13.74 12.16
C ARG A 117 9.87 12.60 12.85
N TYR A 118 10.88 12.02 12.20
CA TYR A 118 11.71 10.98 12.80
C TYR A 118 12.69 11.49 13.87
N LYS A 119 13.11 12.76 13.79
CA LYS A 119 13.87 13.40 14.88
C LYS A 119 13.00 13.60 16.12
N GLU A 120 11.74 14.03 15.93
CA GLU A 120 10.76 14.21 17.00
C GLU A 120 10.32 12.87 17.63
N ASN A 121 10.20 11.82 16.82
CA ASN A 121 9.72 10.52 17.29
C ASN A 121 10.47 9.37 16.61
N LYS A 122 11.39 8.75 17.36
CA LYS A 122 12.20 7.59 16.90
C LYS A 122 11.40 6.30 16.75
N ASN A 123 10.17 6.27 17.25
CA ASN A 123 9.26 5.14 17.12
C ASN A 123 8.35 5.27 15.86
N LEU A 124 8.69 6.16 14.94
CA LEU A 124 8.01 6.35 13.66
C LEU A 124 8.33 5.22 12.67
N PHE A 125 7.29 4.76 11.95
CA PHE A 125 7.37 3.81 10.85
C PHE A 125 6.58 4.33 9.64
N ILE A 126 7.15 4.27 8.44
CA ILE A 126 6.54 4.82 7.24
C ILE A 126 6.08 3.69 6.31
N ILE A 127 4.85 3.77 5.81
CA ILE A 127 4.39 3.01 4.64
C ILE A 127 4.11 4.03 3.55
N ARG A 128 4.83 3.90 2.43
CA ARG A 128 4.76 4.90 1.34
C ARG A 128 4.61 4.26 -0.01
N ASP A 129 3.90 4.97 -0.89
CA ASP A 129 3.96 4.68 -2.32
C ASP A 129 5.34 5.07 -2.87
N ALA A 130 5.84 4.28 -3.80
CA ALA A 130 7.18 4.47 -4.37
C ALA A 130 7.35 5.83 -5.06
N GLU A 131 6.28 6.47 -5.54
CA GLU A 131 6.32 7.81 -6.15
C GLU A 131 6.38 8.95 -5.12
N THR A 132 6.30 8.64 -3.83
CA THR A 132 6.35 9.64 -2.76
C THR A 132 7.69 9.57 -2.03
N ALA A 133 8.36 10.71 -1.83
CA ALA A 133 9.64 10.81 -1.11
C ALA A 133 10.84 10.08 -1.77
N GLY A 134 12.02 10.20 -1.16
CA GLY A 134 13.22 9.46 -1.51
C GLY A 134 14.18 10.17 -2.47
N ILE A 135 14.21 11.51 -2.46
CA ILE A 135 15.21 12.31 -3.19
C ILE A 135 16.41 12.73 -2.32
N LEU A 136 16.21 12.77 -1.00
CA LEU A 136 17.21 12.83 0.05
C LEU A 136 17.39 11.43 0.68
N ASP A 137 18.46 11.26 1.46
CA ASP A 137 18.68 10.03 2.22
C ASP A 137 17.71 9.94 3.40
N ILE A 138 16.75 9.03 3.28
CA ILE A 138 15.78 8.69 4.33
C ILE A 138 15.94 7.24 4.81
N SER A 139 17.06 6.58 4.45
CA SER A 139 17.33 5.18 4.74
C SER A 139 17.30 4.82 6.23
N LYS A 140 17.64 5.78 7.08
CA LYS A 140 17.66 5.63 8.55
C LYS A 140 16.27 5.55 9.17
N ILE A 141 15.21 5.88 8.43
CA ILE A 141 13.83 5.84 8.91
C ILE A 141 13.22 4.48 8.56
N PRO A 142 12.76 3.69 9.56
CA PRO A 142 12.09 2.42 9.31
C PRO A 142 10.89 2.60 8.37
N GLN A 143 10.91 1.90 7.22
CA GLN A 143 9.88 2.11 6.20
C GLN A 143 9.67 0.92 5.26
N VAL A 144 8.47 0.89 4.68
CA VAL A 144 8.06 0.03 3.58
C VAL A 144 7.73 0.90 2.37
N THR A 145 8.23 0.51 1.20
CA THR A 145 7.94 1.14 -0.07
C THR A 145 7.10 0.20 -0.93
N THR A 146 5.91 0.65 -1.34
CA THR A 146 4.99 -0.12 -2.20
C THR A 146 5.09 0.32 -3.65
N PHE A 147 5.21 -0.63 -4.55
CA PHE A 147 5.27 -0.43 -5.99
C PHE A 147 3.94 -0.84 -6.62
N GLY A 148 3.08 0.15 -6.89
CA GLY A 148 1.73 -0.06 -7.43
C GLY A 148 1.60 0.15 -8.95
N ASN A 149 2.48 0.95 -9.55
CA ASN A 149 2.33 1.40 -10.92
C ASN A 149 3.52 1.06 -11.83
N PRO A 150 3.27 0.68 -13.11
CA PRO A 150 4.31 0.56 -14.11
C PRO A 150 4.83 1.94 -14.55
N TYR A 151 6.05 2.28 -14.13
CA TYR A 151 6.70 3.59 -14.35
C TYR A 151 6.86 3.98 -15.83
N LYS A 152 6.99 3.00 -16.74
CA LYS A 152 7.15 3.25 -18.17
C LYS A 152 5.88 3.81 -18.83
N SER A 153 4.70 3.34 -18.41
CA SER A 153 3.40 3.80 -18.94
C SER A 153 3.00 5.16 -18.39
N ILE A 154 3.28 5.43 -17.10
CA ILE A 154 3.07 6.76 -16.51
C ILE A 154 3.93 7.82 -17.21
N ARG A 155 5.19 7.49 -17.55
CA ARG A 155 6.08 8.38 -18.32
C ARG A 155 5.45 8.83 -19.64
N LYS A 156 4.92 7.89 -20.43
CA LYS A 156 4.30 8.20 -21.73
C LYS A 156 3.04 9.04 -21.57
N LEU A 157 2.20 8.72 -20.58
CA LEU A 157 0.96 9.44 -20.33
C LEU A 157 1.22 10.86 -19.83
N ALA A 158 2.11 11.06 -18.86
CA ALA A 158 2.41 12.38 -18.31
C ALA A 158 3.12 13.30 -19.31
N GLN A 159 4.00 12.77 -20.17
CA GLN A 159 4.57 13.53 -21.29
C GLN A 159 3.50 13.98 -22.29
N LYS A 160 2.54 13.09 -22.61
CA LYS A 160 1.50 13.37 -23.60
C LYS A 160 0.42 14.34 -23.07
N THR A 161 -0.08 14.14 -21.85
CA THR A 161 -1.27 14.84 -21.34
C THR A 161 -0.97 16.23 -20.78
N HIS A 162 0.25 16.48 -20.31
CA HIS A 162 0.57 17.73 -19.60
C HIS A 162 1.69 18.55 -20.25
N GLY A 163 2.25 18.09 -21.38
CA GLY A 163 3.43 18.74 -21.99
C GLY A 163 4.63 18.80 -21.05
N ILE A 164 4.60 18.03 -19.95
CA ILE A 164 5.70 17.96 -19.00
C ILE A 164 6.76 17.11 -19.67
N GLU A 165 7.79 17.76 -20.21
CA GLU A 165 9.02 17.11 -20.55
C GLU A 165 9.57 16.52 -19.24
N ILE A 166 9.32 15.23 -19.01
CA ILE A 166 9.88 14.51 -17.87
C ILE A 166 11.39 14.36 -18.12
N ARG A 167 12.13 15.46 -17.94
CA ARG A 167 13.59 15.49 -17.83
C ARG A 167 14.03 14.50 -16.76
N PRO A 168 15.19 13.87 -16.95
CA PRO A 168 15.28 12.44 -16.91
C PRO A 168 14.94 11.95 -15.51
N LEU A 169 13.88 11.15 -15.45
CA LEU A 169 13.54 10.29 -14.34
C LEU A 169 14.73 9.40 -13.91
N SER A 170 15.88 9.41 -14.60
CA SER A 170 17.12 8.75 -14.19
C SER A 170 17.51 9.17 -12.79
N ASN A 171 17.58 10.48 -12.50
CA ASN A 171 17.99 10.95 -11.17
C ASN A 171 17.00 10.50 -10.08
N TRP A 172 15.70 10.43 -10.40
CA TRP A 172 14.70 9.96 -9.45
C TRP A 172 14.71 8.43 -9.31
N ILE A 173 14.83 7.66 -10.40
CA ILE A 173 14.93 6.19 -10.37
C ILE A 173 16.22 5.79 -9.66
N ASP A 174 17.34 6.46 -9.92
CA ASP A 174 18.63 6.17 -9.30
C ASP A 174 18.57 6.42 -7.79
N LYS A 175 17.96 7.53 -7.36
CA LYS A 175 17.76 7.84 -5.93
C LYS A 175 16.71 6.96 -5.27
N THR A 176 15.62 6.65 -5.96
CA THR A 176 14.63 5.66 -5.50
C THR A 176 15.28 4.30 -5.37
N ARG A 177 16.16 3.90 -6.31
CA ARG A 177 16.95 2.66 -6.23
C ARG A 177 17.90 2.68 -5.04
N GLU A 178 18.59 3.79 -4.79
CA GLU A 178 19.46 3.95 -3.61
C GLU A 178 18.68 3.83 -2.31
N ASN A 179 17.59 4.57 -2.16
CA ASN A 179 16.73 4.49 -0.98
C ASN A 179 16.14 3.08 -0.84
N ALA A 180 15.67 2.48 -1.94
CA ALA A 180 15.10 1.13 -1.95
C ALA A 180 16.09 0.06 -1.45
N LYS A 181 17.41 0.25 -1.52
CA LYS A 181 18.38 -0.70 -0.94
C LYS A 181 18.19 -0.89 0.57
N THR A 182 17.63 0.09 1.26
CA THR A 182 17.57 0.14 2.74
C THR A 182 16.17 -0.06 3.30
N THR A 183 15.16 -0.15 2.43
CA THR A 183 13.75 -0.27 2.83
C THR A 183 13.19 -1.63 2.46
N LYS A 184 12.11 -2.07 3.12
CA LYS A 184 11.37 -3.25 2.64
C LYS A 184 10.55 -2.84 1.40
N LYS A 185 10.69 -3.59 0.32
CA LYS A 185 10.13 -3.30 -1.01
C LYS A 185 9.02 -4.30 -1.31
N ILE A 186 7.82 -3.80 -1.51
CA ILE A 186 6.63 -4.62 -1.78
C ILE A 186 6.09 -4.30 -3.16
N ALA A 187 5.90 -5.30 -4.01
CA ALA A 187 5.21 -5.13 -5.29
C ALA A 187 3.77 -5.66 -5.21
N VAL A 188 2.85 -5.01 -5.91
CA VAL A 188 1.43 -5.43 -5.93
C VAL A 188 1.15 -6.63 -6.86
N SER A 189 2.15 -7.12 -7.60
CA SER A 189 2.02 -8.30 -8.45
C SER A 189 3.40 -8.82 -8.89
N ASN A 190 3.44 -10.06 -9.40
CA ASN A 190 4.63 -10.63 -10.04
C ASN A 190 5.04 -9.83 -11.29
N TYR A 191 4.07 -9.35 -12.08
CA TYR A 191 4.35 -8.47 -13.21
C TYR A 191 5.08 -7.20 -12.76
N MET A 192 4.60 -6.59 -11.67
CA MET A 192 5.24 -5.40 -11.13
C MET A 192 6.63 -5.72 -10.60
N ALA A 193 6.80 -6.83 -9.87
CA ALA A 193 8.12 -7.28 -9.40
C ALA A 193 9.15 -7.40 -10.55
N GLU A 194 8.78 -8.07 -11.64
CA GLU A 194 9.62 -8.18 -12.83
C GLU A 194 9.81 -6.84 -13.56
N ASN A 195 8.82 -5.96 -13.55
CA ASN A 195 8.94 -4.63 -14.11
C ASN A 195 9.97 -3.77 -13.34
N ILE A 196 9.90 -3.75 -12.00
CA ILE A 196 10.82 -2.93 -11.19
C ILE A 196 12.25 -3.50 -11.20
N LYS A 197 12.39 -4.83 -11.33
CA LYS A 197 13.69 -5.51 -11.46
C LYS A 197 14.52 -4.98 -12.63
N ARG A 198 13.87 -4.57 -13.73
CA ARG A 198 14.53 -3.94 -14.90
C ARG A 198 15.21 -2.61 -14.57
N TYR A 199 14.86 -2.00 -13.43
CA TYR A 199 15.46 -0.78 -12.91
C TYR A 199 16.49 -1.07 -11.80
N GLY A 200 16.88 -2.34 -11.61
CA GLY A 200 17.87 -2.75 -10.60
C GLY A 200 17.35 -2.78 -9.16
N ILE A 201 16.03 -2.79 -8.98
CA ILE A 201 15.39 -2.90 -7.66
C ILE A 201 14.91 -4.34 -7.46
N LYS A 202 15.47 -5.02 -6.44
CA LYS A 202 15.01 -6.35 -6.02
C LYS A 202 13.84 -6.19 -5.06
N VAL A 203 12.67 -6.72 -5.41
CA VAL A 203 11.50 -6.75 -4.50
C VAL A 203 11.72 -7.78 -3.40
N ASP A 204 11.34 -7.44 -2.18
CA ASP A 204 11.44 -8.35 -1.03
C ASP A 204 10.21 -9.25 -0.93
N GLU A 205 9.03 -8.74 -1.29
CA GLU A 205 7.77 -9.47 -1.21
C GLU A 205 6.75 -9.01 -2.26
N VAL A 206 5.93 -9.93 -2.74
CA VAL A 206 4.78 -9.62 -3.59
C VAL A 206 3.50 -9.76 -2.77
N ILE A 207 2.81 -8.63 -2.55
CA ILE A 207 1.54 -8.60 -1.82
C ILE A 207 0.47 -7.99 -2.74
N PRO A 208 -0.47 -8.78 -3.26
CA PRO A 208 -1.49 -8.29 -4.17
C PRO A 208 -2.44 -7.29 -3.50
N ASN A 209 -3.01 -6.40 -4.30
CA ASN A 209 -4.08 -5.51 -3.83
C ASN A 209 -5.31 -6.33 -3.44
N CYS A 210 -5.93 -5.96 -2.32
CA CYS A 210 -7.14 -6.59 -1.83
C CYS A 210 -8.41 -5.93 -2.41
N VAL A 211 -9.54 -6.62 -2.29
CA VAL A 211 -10.87 -6.11 -2.56
C VAL A 211 -11.72 -6.13 -1.29
N ASP A 212 -12.55 -5.11 -1.12
CA ASP A 212 -13.51 -5.04 -0.03
C ASP A 212 -14.76 -5.87 -0.36
N THR A 213 -14.87 -7.06 0.24
CA THR A 213 -15.99 -7.99 -0.02
C THR A 213 -17.30 -7.56 0.62
N ASP A 214 -17.30 -6.58 1.53
CA ASP A 214 -18.55 -6.03 2.04
C ASP A 214 -19.20 -5.09 1.04
N ILE A 215 -18.37 -4.37 0.27
CA ILE A 215 -18.77 -3.51 -0.84
C ILE A 215 -19.02 -4.35 -2.11
N PHE A 216 -18.08 -5.21 -2.47
CA PHE A 216 -18.11 -6.03 -3.68
C PHE A 216 -18.59 -7.44 -3.37
N LYS A 217 -19.91 -7.61 -3.34
CA LYS A 217 -20.57 -8.91 -3.13
C LYS A 217 -21.78 -9.11 -4.03
N PRO A 218 -22.18 -10.37 -4.29
CA PRO A 218 -23.43 -10.67 -4.95
C PRO A 218 -24.63 -10.06 -4.21
N LEU A 219 -25.59 -9.53 -4.96
CA LEU A 219 -26.85 -9.01 -4.43
C LEU A 219 -28.01 -9.89 -4.89
N ASN A 220 -28.97 -10.14 -4.01
CA ASN A 220 -30.22 -10.85 -4.31
C ASN A 220 -31.26 -9.92 -4.98
N LYS A 221 -30.82 -9.14 -5.96
CA LYS A 221 -31.63 -8.10 -6.65
C LYS A 221 -31.49 -8.14 -8.17
N LYS A 222 -31.11 -9.29 -8.73
CA LYS A 222 -30.80 -9.43 -10.17
C LYS A 222 -31.93 -8.92 -11.06
N GLN A 223 -33.18 -9.33 -10.81
CA GLN A 223 -34.32 -8.94 -11.65
C GLN A 223 -34.69 -7.45 -11.52
N GLU A 224 -34.63 -6.91 -10.30
CA GLU A 224 -34.83 -5.48 -10.04
C GLU A 224 -33.82 -4.64 -10.82
N LEU A 225 -32.54 -5.01 -10.76
CA LEU A 225 -31.46 -4.31 -11.45
C LEU A 225 -31.59 -4.43 -12.97
N ARG A 226 -31.95 -5.61 -13.49
CA ARG A 226 -32.23 -5.78 -14.92
C ARG A 226 -33.33 -4.86 -15.41
N LYS A 227 -34.46 -4.82 -14.71
CA LYS A 227 -35.57 -3.92 -15.03
C LYS A 227 -35.14 -2.45 -14.97
N LYS A 228 -34.43 -2.05 -13.91
CA LYS A 228 -33.94 -0.68 -13.72
C LYS A 228 -33.05 -0.22 -14.87
N TYR A 229 -32.11 -1.06 -15.31
CA TYR A 229 -31.16 -0.73 -16.36
C TYR A 229 -31.57 -1.23 -17.75
N LYS A 230 -32.83 -1.69 -17.91
CA LYS A 230 -33.39 -2.19 -19.17
C LYS A 230 -32.56 -3.32 -19.82
N ILE A 231 -31.99 -4.18 -18.99
CA ILE A 231 -31.21 -5.35 -19.43
C ILE A 231 -32.20 -6.48 -19.75
N PRO A 232 -32.17 -7.08 -20.96
CA PRO A 232 -33.11 -8.13 -21.34
C PRO A 232 -33.00 -9.39 -20.46
N ASP A 233 -34.13 -9.97 -20.10
CA ASP A 233 -34.18 -11.12 -19.19
C ASP A 233 -33.64 -12.40 -19.81
N ASN A 234 -33.80 -12.55 -21.13
CA ASN A 234 -33.40 -13.73 -21.90
C ASN A 234 -32.00 -13.64 -22.52
N LYS A 235 -31.24 -12.55 -22.27
CA LYS A 235 -29.90 -12.38 -22.83
C LYS A 235 -28.81 -12.78 -21.83
N ARG A 236 -27.72 -13.35 -22.34
CA ARG A 236 -26.44 -13.42 -21.62
C ARG A 236 -25.92 -12.00 -21.43
N VAL A 237 -25.26 -11.72 -20.31
CA VAL A 237 -24.75 -10.37 -20.01
C VAL A 237 -23.25 -10.44 -19.82
N ALA A 238 -22.52 -9.58 -20.51
CA ALA A 238 -21.12 -9.32 -20.25
C ALA A 238 -20.95 -7.87 -19.80
N ILE A 239 -19.99 -7.63 -18.90
CA ILE A 239 -19.69 -6.30 -18.39
C ILE A 239 -18.21 -6.01 -18.58
N TRP A 240 -17.91 -4.77 -18.97
CA TRP A 240 -16.57 -4.24 -19.00
C TRP A 240 -16.54 -2.91 -18.23
N VAL A 241 -15.51 -2.76 -17.39
CA VAL A 241 -15.34 -1.57 -16.53
C VAL A 241 -13.93 -1.01 -16.69
N GLY A 242 -13.83 0.21 -17.21
CA GLY A 242 -12.54 0.89 -17.34
C GLY A 242 -12.56 2.11 -18.24
N ILE A 243 -11.45 2.83 -18.28
CA ILE A 243 -11.32 4.02 -19.14
C ILE A 243 -11.24 3.57 -20.60
N ALA A 244 -12.11 4.12 -21.46
CA ALA A 244 -12.22 3.79 -22.89
C ALA A 244 -11.18 4.47 -23.80
N GLU A 245 -10.13 5.06 -23.23
CA GLU A 245 -9.10 5.73 -24.02
C GLU A 245 -8.29 4.71 -24.86
N PRO A 246 -8.23 4.88 -26.20
CA PRO A 246 -7.62 3.91 -27.11
C PRO A 246 -6.13 3.66 -26.86
N GLU A 247 -5.45 4.65 -26.27
CA GLU A 247 -4.00 4.60 -26.02
C GLU A 247 -3.63 4.03 -24.64
N LEU A 248 -4.63 3.66 -23.83
CA LEU A 248 -4.41 3.06 -22.51
C LEU A 248 -4.40 1.52 -22.56
N VAL A 249 -3.79 0.95 -21.52
CA VAL A 249 -3.50 -0.48 -21.34
C VAL A 249 -4.71 -1.42 -21.46
N LYS A 250 -5.94 -0.89 -21.39
CA LYS A 250 -7.18 -1.69 -21.33
C LYS A 250 -7.72 -2.13 -22.70
N ASN A 251 -7.07 -1.72 -23.80
CA ASN A 251 -7.33 -2.19 -25.17
C ASN A 251 -8.81 -2.21 -25.56
N PHE A 252 -9.47 -1.05 -25.43
CA PHE A 252 -10.90 -0.90 -25.70
C PHE A 252 -11.28 -1.31 -27.13
N GLN A 253 -10.38 -1.14 -28.11
CA GLN A 253 -10.62 -1.57 -29.49
C GLN A 253 -10.85 -3.08 -29.61
N MET A 254 -10.10 -3.89 -28.85
CA MET A 254 -10.31 -5.33 -28.84
C MET A 254 -11.68 -5.70 -28.26
N LEU A 255 -12.17 -4.95 -27.27
CA LEU A 255 -13.52 -5.13 -26.75
C LEU A 255 -14.58 -4.84 -27.82
N LEU A 256 -14.42 -3.76 -28.60
CA LEU A 256 -15.35 -3.46 -29.71
C LEU A 256 -15.40 -4.58 -30.74
N ASN A 257 -14.25 -5.20 -31.05
CA ASN A 257 -14.19 -6.36 -31.93
C ASN A 257 -14.87 -7.60 -31.30
N LEU A 258 -14.77 -7.80 -29.99
CA LEU A 258 -15.50 -8.87 -29.30
C LEU A 258 -17.01 -8.64 -29.35
N ILE A 259 -17.46 -7.40 -29.13
CA ILE A 259 -18.89 -7.05 -29.21
C ILE A 259 -19.45 -7.37 -30.59
N SER A 260 -18.69 -7.09 -31.67
CA SER A 260 -19.14 -7.38 -33.03
C SER A 260 -19.27 -8.88 -33.31
N CYS A 261 -18.41 -9.72 -32.71
CA CYS A 261 -18.46 -11.17 -32.85
C CYS A 261 -19.55 -11.87 -32.00
N TYR A 262 -19.95 -11.28 -30.87
CA TYR A 262 -20.84 -11.91 -29.89
C TYR A 262 -22.16 -11.13 -29.72
N GLN A 263 -22.98 -11.12 -30.77
CA GLN A 263 -24.25 -10.37 -30.85
C GLN A 263 -25.38 -10.93 -29.97
N ASP A 264 -25.24 -12.16 -29.50
CA ASP A 264 -26.21 -12.78 -28.60
C ASP A 264 -26.04 -12.33 -27.14
N ILE A 265 -24.92 -11.68 -26.82
CA ILE A 265 -24.60 -11.13 -25.50
C ILE A 265 -25.05 -9.67 -25.42
N PHE A 266 -25.68 -9.30 -24.31
CA PHE A 266 -25.92 -7.91 -23.94
C PHE A 266 -24.69 -7.36 -23.21
N TRP A 267 -24.02 -6.39 -23.80
CA TRP A 267 -22.79 -5.80 -23.26
C TRP A 267 -23.09 -4.54 -22.46
N ILE A 268 -22.56 -4.49 -21.23
CA ILE A 268 -22.60 -3.31 -20.37
C ILE A 268 -21.20 -2.70 -20.34
N LEU A 269 -21.06 -1.46 -20.79
CA LEU A 269 -19.80 -0.72 -20.79
C LEU A 269 -19.86 0.37 -19.72
N VAL A 270 -18.98 0.30 -18.74
CA VAL A 270 -18.82 1.32 -17.70
C VAL A 270 -17.48 2.01 -17.93
N THR A 271 -17.53 3.21 -18.53
CA THR A 271 -16.36 3.98 -18.97
C THR A 271 -16.04 5.14 -18.05
#